data_AF-A0A4R4CB22-F1
#
_entry.id   AF-A0A4R4CB22-F1
#
_cell.length_a   1.000
_cell.length_b   1.000
_cell.length_c   1.000
_cell.angle_alpha   90.00
_cell.angle_beta   90.00
_cell.angle_gamma   90.00
#
_symmetry.space_group_name_H-M   'P 1'
#
loop_
_entity.id
_entity.type
_entity.pdbx_description
1 polymer ?
#
loop_
_entity_poly.entity_id
_entity_poly.type
_entity_poly.pdbx_seq_one_letter_code
_entity_poly.pdbx_strand_id
1 'polypeptide(L)'
;MQGRHIEIPSPDGGTFRAYLSTPAAGKGPGIVLCHEIFGANATMREAADYYAEEGYTVLVPDLFWRQSPGIELGYTAADMERAMALYQEYDENKGVEDIGAALAVLRQLPECTGEAGVLGYCLGGKLAYLAACRLPGVAAAVSYYGVGIEQALGEASHLHGRLVLQIAGQDRFCPPDAQQRIADALAGHDGVEVYVYPGVDHAFARAGGDHFDKAAAIMAHQRAIAAFRAALGPHYDLSTLWEAHLKHEFDTRNVDATMATMVAEPYVNHIPTLTGGVGYDELKRFYTHHFVHANPPDTTITPISRTVGASQIVDELLFCFTHTTEIDWMLPGVAPTGKRVEIPLVAIVKFRGDKLYHEHIYWDQASVLVQIGLLDPAGLPVAGVETARKLLDETVPSNGLMHRWQDSEPSAGAH
;
A
#
# COMPACT_ATOMS: atom_id res chain seq x y z
N MET A 1 -12.55 -5.22 12.08
CA MET A 1 -14.01 -5.02 12.06
C MET A 1 -14.65 -6.38 11.82
N GLN A 2 -15.82 -6.71 12.39
CA GLN A 2 -16.45 -8.01 12.10
C GLN A 2 -17.50 -7.81 11.00
N GLY A 3 -17.25 -8.34 9.81
CA GLY A 3 -18.22 -8.32 8.73
C GLY A 3 -19.40 -9.26 9.00
N ARG A 4 -20.45 -9.12 8.19
CA ARG A 4 -21.69 -9.89 8.30
C ARG A 4 -22.04 -10.54 6.97
N HIS A 5 -22.79 -11.63 7.00
CA HIS A 5 -23.33 -12.21 5.78
C HIS A 5 -24.63 -11.55 5.36
N ILE A 6 -24.84 -11.38 4.06
CA ILE A 6 -26.09 -10.96 3.43
C ILE A 6 -26.47 -11.92 2.30
N GLU A 7 -27.74 -11.90 1.90
CA GLU A 7 -28.26 -12.67 0.77
C GLU A 7 -28.35 -11.79 -0.47
N ILE A 8 -27.94 -12.34 -1.61
CA ILE A 8 -27.98 -11.71 -2.93
C ILE A 8 -28.95 -12.50 -3.81
N PRO A 9 -30.00 -11.87 -4.36
CA PRO A 9 -30.88 -12.53 -5.31
C PRO A 9 -30.14 -12.76 -6.64
N SER A 10 -30.19 -13.99 -7.15
CA SER A 10 -29.63 -14.30 -8.47
C SER A 10 -30.62 -13.96 -9.60
N PRO A 11 -30.17 -13.47 -10.76
CA PRO A 11 -31.02 -13.25 -11.93
C PRO A 11 -31.72 -14.52 -12.44
N ASP A 12 -31.13 -15.70 -12.22
CA ASP A 12 -31.68 -17.00 -12.64
C ASP A 12 -32.68 -17.59 -11.62
N GLY A 13 -32.94 -16.87 -10.52
CA GLY A 13 -33.70 -17.36 -9.38
C GLY A 13 -32.82 -17.98 -8.29
N GLY A 14 -33.33 -17.95 -7.05
CA GLY A 14 -32.58 -18.33 -5.86
C GLY A 14 -31.80 -17.16 -5.24
N THR A 15 -31.08 -17.44 -4.15
CA THR A 15 -30.20 -16.49 -3.48
C THR A 15 -28.86 -17.14 -3.18
N PHE A 16 -27.82 -16.31 -3.11
CA PHE A 16 -26.49 -16.72 -2.67
C PHE A 16 -25.95 -15.77 -1.61
N ARG A 17 -25.07 -16.30 -0.76
CA ARG A 17 -24.52 -15.55 0.36
C ARG A 17 -23.37 -14.66 -0.09
N ALA A 18 -23.17 -13.56 0.61
CA ALA A 18 -22.00 -12.72 0.47
C ALA A 18 -21.53 -12.20 1.83
N TYR A 19 -20.22 -12.11 2.05
CA TYR A 19 -19.64 -11.46 3.24
C TYR A 19 -19.49 -9.96 2.99
N LEU A 20 -20.11 -9.14 3.83
CA LEU A 20 -20.06 -7.69 3.80
C LEU A 20 -19.15 -7.17 4.90
N SER A 21 -18.09 -6.46 4.52
CA SER A 21 -17.23 -5.69 5.41
C SER A 21 -17.41 -4.20 5.17
N THR A 22 -17.45 -3.41 6.23
CA THR A 22 -17.72 -1.96 6.17
C THR A 22 -16.57 -1.19 6.82
N PRO A 23 -16.27 0.03 6.35
CA PRO A 23 -15.21 0.83 6.93
C PRO A 23 -15.60 1.31 8.33
N ALA A 24 -14.63 1.77 9.13
CA ALA A 24 -14.89 2.24 10.49
C ALA A 24 -15.87 3.43 10.55
N ALA A 25 -15.89 4.26 9.49
CA ALA A 25 -16.87 5.34 9.31
C ALA A 25 -18.31 4.83 9.06
N GLY A 26 -18.50 3.53 8.87
CA GLY A 26 -19.78 2.85 8.65
C GLY A 26 -20.24 2.79 7.20
N LYS A 27 -19.69 3.64 6.32
CA LYS A 27 -20.04 3.68 4.89
C LYS A 27 -18.89 4.19 4.02
N GLY A 28 -18.89 3.79 2.75
CA GLY A 28 -17.89 4.18 1.77
C GLY A 28 -18.21 3.64 0.37
N PRO A 29 -17.37 3.93 -0.65
CA PRO A 29 -17.53 3.38 -1.99
C PRO A 29 -17.48 1.86 -2.04
N GLY A 30 -18.15 1.28 -3.04
CA GLY A 30 -18.36 -0.16 -3.11
C GLY A 30 -17.21 -0.91 -3.78
N ILE A 31 -16.84 -2.07 -3.25
CA ILE A 31 -16.01 -3.06 -3.94
C ILE A 31 -16.70 -4.42 -3.88
N VAL A 32 -16.90 -5.07 -5.03
CA VAL A 32 -17.17 -6.51 -5.08
C VAL A 32 -15.83 -7.23 -5.20
N LEU A 33 -15.49 -8.07 -4.22
CA LEU A 33 -14.25 -8.83 -4.16
C LEU A 33 -14.52 -10.29 -4.57
N CYS A 34 -14.05 -10.67 -5.76
CA CYS A 34 -14.17 -11.99 -6.32
C CYS A 34 -13.08 -12.92 -5.77
N HIS A 35 -13.49 -14.04 -5.17
CA HIS A 35 -12.59 -14.96 -4.52
C HIS A 35 -11.75 -15.82 -5.48
N GLU A 36 -10.72 -16.45 -4.94
CA GLU A 36 -9.92 -17.47 -5.62
C GLU A 36 -10.69 -18.79 -5.78
N ILE A 37 -10.03 -19.88 -6.18
CA ILE A 37 -10.67 -21.19 -6.35
C ILE A 37 -11.06 -21.89 -5.02
N PHE A 38 -10.88 -21.22 -3.87
CA PHE A 38 -11.13 -21.76 -2.54
C PHE A 38 -12.44 -21.29 -1.90
N GLY A 39 -13.27 -20.56 -2.66
CA GLY A 39 -14.49 -19.94 -2.14
C GLY A 39 -14.22 -18.68 -1.29
N ALA A 40 -15.26 -18.15 -0.67
CA ALA A 40 -15.20 -16.95 0.18
C ALA A 40 -14.60 -17.25 1.57
N ASN A 41 -13.45 -17.93 1.60
CA ASN A 41 -12.78 -18.40 2.82
C ASN A 41 -12.22 -17.26 3.69
N ALA A 42 -11.55 -17.62 4.79
CA ALA A 42 -10.98 -16.65 5.74
C ALA A 42 -10.05 -15.62 5.07
N THR A 43 -9.19 -16.06 4.15
CA THR A 43 -8.26 -15.17 3.43
C THR A 43 -8.99 -14.11 2.60
N MET A 44 -10.11 -14.46 1.98
CA MET A 44 -10.91 -13.50 1.21
C MET A 44 -11.66 -12.51 2.11
N ARG A 45 -12.08 -12.95 3.30
CA ARG A 45 -12.67 -12.05 4.31
C ARG A 45 -11.63 -11.09 4.88
N GLU A 46 -10.43 -11.57 5.16
CA GLU A 46 -9.31 -10.73 5.60
C GLU A 46 -8.93 -9.69 4.55
N ALA A 47 -8.91 -10.09 3.26
CA ALA A 47 -8.73 -9.14 2.17
C ALA A 47 -9.85 -8.10 2.12
N ALA A 48 -11.11 -8.51 2.29
CA ALA A 48 -12.23 -7.57 2.35
C ALA A 48 -12.11 -6.59 3.53
N ASP A 49 -11.73 -7.07 4.71
CA ASP A 49 -11.51 -6.24 5.88
C ASP A 49 -10.34 -5.27 5.67
N TYR A 50 -9.30 -5.67 4.94
CA TYR A 50 -8.17 -4.81 4.60
C TYR A 50 -8.57 -3.65 3.66
N TYR A 51 -9.43 -3.90 2.67
CA TYR A 51 -10.00 -2.82 1.85
C TYR A 51 -11.05 -2.00 2.63
N ALA A 52 -11.70 -2.57 3.64
CA ALA A 52 -12.56 -1.79 4.53
C ALA A 52 -11.76 -0.81 5.42
N GLU A 53 -10.56 -1.17 5.86
CA GLU A 53 -9.63 -0.23 6.51
C GLU A 53 -9.22 0.93 5.59
N GLU A 54 -9.28 0.73 4.26
CA GLU A 54 -8.99 1.76 3.26
C GLU A 54 -10.17 2.70 2.98
N GLY A 55 -11.33 2.46 3.62
CA GLY A 55 -12.53 3.28 3.48
C GLY A 55 -13.61 2.72 2.56
N TYR A 56 -13.50 1.46 2.12
CA TYR A 56 -14.45 0.84 1.20
C TYR A 56 -15.49 -0.03 1.90
N THR A 57 -16.69 -0.10 1.33
CA THR A 57 -17.69 -1.11 1.67
C THR A 57 -17.52 -2.29 0.73
N VAL A 58 -17.06 -3.42 1.27
CA VAL A 58 -16.58 -4.55 0.47
C VAL A 58 -17.53 -5.75 0.60
N LEU A 59 -17.91 -6.32 -0.54
CA LEU A 59 -18.78 -7.48 -0.63
C LEU A 59 -18.05 -8.64 -1.29
N VAL A 60 -17.93 -9.78 -0.60
CA VAL A 60 -17.36 -11.03 -1.12
C VAL A 60 -18.50 -12.01 -1.43
N PRO A 61 -19.00 -12.09 -2.67
CA PRO A 61 -20.04 -13.05 -3.03
C PRO A 61 -19.50 -14.48 -3.03
N ASP A 62 -20.33 -15.44 -2.62
CA ASP A 62 -20.12 -16.87 -2.86
C ASP A 62 -20.35 -17.15 -4.34
N LEU A 63 -19.28 -17.10 -5.15
CA LEU A 63 -19.36 -17.33 -6.59
C LEU A 63 -19.47 -18.83 -6.93
N PHE A 64 -19.23 -19.73 -5.99
CA PHE A 64 -19.42 -21.17 -6.17
C PHE A 64 -20.82 -21.66 -5.78
N TRP A 65 -21.74 -20.76 -5.44
CA TRP A 65 -23.06 -21.12 -4.94
C TRP A 65 -23.85 -22.05 -5.88
N ARG A 66 -23.61 -21.99 -7.19
CA ARG A 66 -24.28 -22.84 -8.19
C ARG A 66 -23.81 -24.30 -8.15
N GLN A 67 -22.56 -24.53 -7.75
CA GLN A 67 -21.93 -25.85 -7.71
C GLN A 67 -21.92 -26.43 -6.28
N SER A 68 -21.63 -25.59 -5.29
CA SER A 68 -21.48 -26.00 -3.89
C SER A 68 -21.71 -24.80 -2.95
N PRO A 69 -22.96 -24.44 -2.62
CA PRO A 69 -23.30 -23.32 -1.74
C PRO A 69 -22.50 -23.29 -0.43
N GLY A 70 -21.90 -22.13 -0.14
CA GLY A 70 -21.19 -21.86 1.11
C GLY A 70 -19.88 -22.63 1.26
N ILE A 71 -19.30 -23.13 0.18
CA ILE A 71 -18.02 -23.85 0.25
C ILE A 71 -16.89 -22.88 0.60
N GLU A 72 -16.13 -23.24 1.63
CA GLU A 72 -14.90 -22.57 2.03
C GLU A 72 -13.82 -23.64 2.18
N LEU A 73 -12.79 -23.54 1.36
CA LEU A 73 -11.69 -24.50 1.33
C LEU A 73 -10.45 -23.90 1.99
N GLY A 74 -9.67 -24.78 2.62
CA GLY A 74 -8.32 -24.48 3.05
C GLY A 74 -7.31 -24.63 1.93
N TYR A 75 -6.05 -24.89 2.30
CA TYR A 75 -4.94 -25.06 1.37
C TYR A 75 -4.30 -26.45 1.47
N THR A 76 -5.03 -27.44 1.99
CA THR A 76 -4.54 -28.83 2.01
C THR A 76 -4.54 -29.43 0.60
N ALA A 77 -3.84 -30.55 0.40
CA ALA A 77 -3.84 -31.23 -0.90
C ALA A 77 -5.25 -31.67 -1.32
N ALA A 78 -6.08 -32.13 -0.38
CA ALA A 78 -7.48 -32.51 -0.65
C ALA A 78 -8.34 -31.28 -0.99
N ASP A 79 -8.15 -30.16 -0.29
CA ASP A 79 -8.81 -28.89 -0.63
C ASP A 79 -8.40 -28.40 -2.01
N MET A 80 -7.13 -28.53 -2.37
CA MET A 80 -6.62 -28.17 -3.70
C MET A 80 -7.25 -29.02 -4.80
N GLU A 81 -7.35 -30.34 -4.61
CA GLU A 81 -8.03 -31.23 -5.55
C GLU A 81 -9.50 -30.82 -5.73
N ARG A 82 -10.20 -30.54 -4.62
CA ARG A 82 -11.58 -30.08 -4.65
C ARG A 82 -11.74 -28.71 -5.33
N ALA A 83 -10.85 -27.77 -5.04
CA ALA A 83 -10.81 -26.44 -5.63
C ALA A 83 -10.61 -26.50 -7.15
N MET A 84 -9.69 -27.36 -7.61
CA MET A 84 -9.45 -27.58 -9.03
C MET A 84 -10.66 -28.20 -9.75
N ALA A 85 -11.36 -29.14 -9.11
CA ALA A 85 -12.59 -29.70 -9.66
C ALA A 85 -13.69 -28.65 -9.81
N LEU A 86 -13.88 -27.78 -8.80
CA LEU A 86 -14.82 -26.67 -8.89
C LEU A 86 -14.45 -25.69 -10.00
N TYR A 87 -13.16 -25.33 -10.11
CA TYR A 87 -12.66 -24.43 -11.13
C TYR A 87 -12.86 -24.96 -12.55
N GLN A 88 -12.62 -26.26 -12.79
CA GLN A 88 -12.80 -26.88 -14.11
C GLN A 88 -14.25 -26.86 -14.61
N GLU A 89 -15.22 -26.94 -13.69
CA GLU A 89 -16.65 -26.92 -13.99
C GLU A 89 -17.25 -25.51 -13.92
N TYR A 90 -16.45 -24.49 -13.60
CA TYR A 90 -16.93 -23.13 -13.36
C TYR A 90 -17.39 -22.44 -14.65
N ASP A 91 -18.61 -21.91 -14.66
CA ASP A 91 -19.13 -21.09 -15.76
C ASP A 91 -18.83 -19.61 -15.50
N GLU A 92 -17.85 -19.07 -16.21
CA GLU A 92 -17.43 -17.67 -16.10
C GLU A 92 -18.53 -16.67 -16.48
N ASN A 93 -19.42 -17.03 -17.42
CA ASN A 93 -20.52 -16.14 -17.81
C ASN A 93 -21.51 -15.99 -16.66
N LYS A 94 -21.86 -17.11 -16.02
CA LYS A 94 -22.72 -17.11 -14.84
C LYS A 94 -22.06 -16.41 -13.65
N GLY A 95 -20.74 -16.58 -13.49
CA GLY A 95 -19.96 -15.82 -12.51
C GLY A 95 -20.06 -14.30 -12.70
N VAL A 96 -19.95 -13.80 -13.94
CA VAL A 96 -20.10 -12.36 -14.23
C VAL A 96 -21.52 -11.87 -13.99
N GLU A 97 -22.55 -12.66 -14.30
CA GLU A 97 -23.95 -12.33 -13.96
C GLU A 97 -24.13 -12.19 -12.44
N ASP A 98 -23.55 -13.10 -11.66
CA ASP A 98 -23.61 -13.07 -10.19
C ASP A 98 -22.85 -11.85 -9.62
N ILE A 99 -21.73 -11.45 -10.23
CA ILE A 99 -21.03 -10.19 -9.89
C ILE A 99 -21.92 -8.98 -10.19
N GLY A 100 -22.65 -8.99 -11.31
CA GLY A 100 -23.61 -7.94 -11.64
C GLY A 100 -24.72 -7.83 -10.60
N ALA A 101 -25.26 -8.96 -10.13
CA ALA A 101 -26.25 -8.99 -9.06
C ALA A 101 -25.68 -8.48 -7.72
N ALA A 102 -24.45 -8.88 -7.39
CA ALA A 102 -23.75 -8.42 -6.19
C ALA A 102 -23.51 -6.90 -6.22
N LEU A 103 -23.08 -6.34 -7.36
CA LEU A 103 -22.93 -4.89 -7.56
C LEU A 103 -24.27 -4.16 -7.41
N ALA A 104 -25.36 -4.72 -7.97
CA ALA A 104 -26.68 -4.13 -7.86
C ALA A 104 -27.15 -4.06 -6.41
N VAL A 105 -26.97 -5.13 -5.62
CA VAL A 105 -27.30 -5.12 -4.19
C VAL A 105 -26.40 -4.17 -3.42
N LEU A 106 -25.08 -4.24 -3.64
CA LEU A 106 -24.09 -3.42 -2.95
C LEU A 106 -24.44 -1.92 -3.06
N ARG A 107 -24.78 -1.43 -4.26
CA ARG A 107 -25.17 -0.03 -4.47
C ARG A 107 -26.44 0.41 -3.75
N GLN A 108 -27.30 -0.53 -3.36
CA GLN A 108 -28.55 -0.23 -2.63
C GLN A 108 -28.38 -0.32 -1.11
N LEU A 109 -27.22 -0.78 -0.63
CA LEU A 109 -26.94 -0.82 0.80
C LEU A 109 -26.74 0.60 1.35
N PRO A 110 -27.27 0.93 2.55
CA PRO A 110 -27.02 2.22 3.19
C PRO A 110 -25.54 2.45 3.53
N GLU A 111 -24.76 1.37 3.61
CA GLU A 111 -23.31 1.40 3.82
C GLU A 111 -22.52 1.71 2.53
N CYS A 112 -23.13 1.63 1.35
CA CYS A 112 -22.45 1.95 0.09
C CYS A 112 -22.74 3.39 -0.33
N THR A 113 -21.70 4.15 -0.63
CA THR A 113 -21.81 5.53 -1.12
C THR A 113 -21.20 5.64 -2.50
N GLY A 114 -21.92 6.19 -3.47
CA GLY A 114 -21.35 6.49 -4.79
C GLY A 114 -21.14 5.26 -5.67
N GLU A 115 -20.03 5.24 -6.40
CA GLU A 115 -19.71 4.22 -7.39
C GLU A 115 -19.19 2.92 -6.76
N ALA A 116 -19.15 1.87 -7.59
CA ALA A 116 -18.62 0.57 -7.19
C ALA A 116 -17.63 0.02 -8.22
N GLY A 117 -16.60 -0.65 -7.71
CA GLY A 117 -15.61 -1.38 -8.51
C GLY A 117 -15.61 -2.87 -8.23
N VAL A 118 -14.77 -3.59 -8.97
CA VAL A 118 -14.55 -5.03 -8.82
C VAL A 118 -13.07 -5.30 -8.56
N LEU A 119 -12.79 -6.17 -7.62
CA LEU A 119 -11.45 -6.66 -7.30
C LEU A 119 -11.49 -8.18 -7.39
N GLY A 120 -10.42 -8.84 -7.82
CA GLY A 120 -10.33 -10.27 -7.60
C GLY A 120 -8.95 -10.87 -7.74
N TYR A 121 -8.83 -12.09 -7.22
CA TYR A 121 -7.59 -12.86 -7.15
C TYR A 121 -7.74 -14.18 -7.92
N CYS A 122 -6.75 -14.58 -8.71
CA CYS A 122 -6.76 -15.84 -9.48
C CYS A 122 -8.00 -15.93 -10.41
N LEU A 123 -8.92 -16.88 -10.17
CA LEU A 123 -10.24 -16.95 -10.82
C LEU A 123 -10.95 -15.60 -10.75
N GLY A 124 -11.05 -15.04 -9.55
CA GLY A 124 -11.62 -13.71 -9.34
C GLY A 124 -10.88 -12.61 -10.10
N GLY A 125 -9.58 -12.78 -10.36
CA GLY A 125 -8.80 -11.84 -11.17
C GLY A 125 -9.24 -11.84 -12.63
N LYS A 126 -9.51 -13.01 -13.22
CA LYS A 126 -10.11 -13.08 -14.56
C LYS A 126 -11.54 -12.54 -14.56
N LEU A 127 -12.33 -12.85 -13.53
CA LEU A 127 -13.71 -12.35 -13.42
C LEU A 127 -13.76 -10.83 -13.25
N ALA A 128 -12.80 -10.21 -12.56
CA ALA A 128 -12.69 -8.74 -12.49
C ALA A 128 -12.43 -8.11 -13.87
N TYR A 129 -11.55 -8.71 -14.68
CA TYR A 129 -11.32 -8.29 -16.07
C TYR A 129 -12.60 -8.43 -16.92
N LEU A 130 -13.29 -9.58 -16.84
CA LEU A 130 -14.53 -9.80 -17.57
C LEU A 130 -15.65 -8.87 -17.12
N ALA A 131 -15.77 -8.61 -15.81
CA ALA A 131 -16.71 -7.65 -15.26
C ALA A 131 -16.46 -6.24 -15.83
N ALA A 132 -15.19 -5.81 -15.94
CA ALA A 132 -14.84 -4.55 -16.57
C ALA A 132 -15.28 -4.48 -18.04
N CYS A 133 -15.21 -5.59 -18.77
CA CYS A 133 -15.58 -5.64 -20.19
C CYS A 133 -17.10 -5.80 -20.42
N ARG A 134 -17.82 -6.42 -19.49
CA ARG A 134 -19.20 -6.89 -19.71
C ARG A 134 -20.26 -6.16 -18.91
N LEU A 135 -19.89 -5.53 -17.79
CA LEU A 135 -20.83 -4.93 -16.86
C LEU A 135 -20.73 -3.39 -16.90
N PRO A 136 -21.73 -2.70 -17.49
CA PRO A 136 -21.81 -1.26 -17.40
C PRO A 136 -21.84 -0.78 -15.95
N GLY A 137 -21.12 0.31 -15.67
CA GLY A 137 -21.05 0.92 -14.34
C GLY A 137 -19.97 0.35 -13.42
N VAL A 138 -19.17 -0.63 -13.85
CA VAL A 138 -17.91 -0.93 -13.15
C VAL A 138 -16.96 0.25 -13.37
N ALA A 139 -16.79 1.09 -12.33
CA ALA A 139 -15.98 2.31 -12.46
C ALA A 139 -14.47 2.02 -12.35
N ALA A 140 -14.08 0.95 -11.65
CA ALA A 140 -12.73 0.40 -11.69
C ALA A 140 -12.74 -1.12 -11.46
N ALA A 141 -11.83 -1.82 -12.13
CA ALA A 141 -11.55 -3.23 -11.94
C ALA A 141 -10.07 -3.47 -11.64
N VAL A 142 -9.78 -4.32 -10.67
CA VAL A 142 -8.42 -4.71 -10.32
C VAL A 142 -8.29 -6.22 -10.32
N SER A 143 -7.35 -6.73 -11.12
CA SER A 143 -7.06 -8.15 -11.26
C SER A 143 -5.71 -8.48 -10.65
N TYR A 144 -5.70 -9.40 -9.70
CA TYR A 144 -4.48 -10.01 -9.16
C TYR A 144 -4.28 -11.40 -9.77
N TYR A 145 -3.18 -11.58 -10.50
CA TYR A 145 -2.73 -12.84 -11.10
C TYR A 145 -3.88 -13.63 -11.76
N GLY A 146 -4.70 -12.93 -12.54
CA GLY A 146 -5.83 -13.52 -13.26
C GLY A 146 -5.38 -14.58 -14.26
N VAL A 147 -5.95 -15.78 -14.19
CA VAL A 147 -5.62 -16.91 -15.07
C VAL A 147 -6.57 -16.93 -16.25
N GLY A 148 -6.05 -16.94 -17.48
CA GLY A 148 -6.88 -17.09 -18.69
C GLY A 148 -7.42 -15.79 -19.29
N ILE A 149 -6.91 -14.62 -18.87
CA ILE A 149 -7.30 -13.30 -19.43
C ILE A 149 -6.96 -13.23 -20.93
N GLU A 150 -5.85 -13.85 -21.33
CA GLU A 150 -5.35 -13.89 -22.69
C GLU A 150 -6.31 -14.59 -23.68
N GLN A 151 -7.33 -15.28 -23.19
CA GLN A 151 -8.38 -15.94 -23.97
C GLN A 151 -9.58 -15.02 -24.24
N ALA A 152 -9.69 -13.91 -23.51
CA ALA A 152 -10.81 -12.97 -23.59
C ALA A 152 -10.38 -11.55 -24.00
N LEU A 153 -9.20 -11.40 -24.62
CA LEU A 153 -8.67 -10.11 -25.06
C LEU A 153 -9.55 -9.39 -26.09
N GLY A 154 -10.33 -10.13 -26.88
CA GLY A 154 -11.29 -9.54 -27.83
C GLY A 154 -12.39 -8.70 -27.17
N GLU A 155 -12.64 -8.92 -25.87
CA GLU A 155 -13.64 -8.18 -25.11
C GLU A 155 -13.15 -6.82 -24.59
N ALA A 156 -11.84 -6.55 -24.66
CA ALA A 156 -11.26 -5.29 -24.19
C ALA A 156 -11.79 -4.05 -24.94
N SER A 157 -12.38 -4.24 -26.13
CA SER A 157 -13.08 -3.18 -26.88
C SER A 157 -14.34 -2.67 -26.17
N HIS A 158 -14.87 -3.41 -25.20
CA HIS A 158 -16.03 -3.04 -24.40
C HIS A 158 -15.67 -2.58 -22.98
N LEU A 159 -14.38 -2.37 -22.70
CA LEU A 159 -13.90 -2.04 -21.36
C LEU A 159 -14.58 -0.78 -20.81
N HIS A 160 -15.07 -0.90 -19.57
CA HIS A 160 -15.66 0.17 -18.79
C HIS A 160 -14.74 0.56 -17.62
N GLY A 161 -14.72 1.85 -17.30
CA GLY A 161 -13.96 2.36 -16.15
C GLY A 161 -12.46 2.18 -16.28
N ARG A 162 -11.77 2.14 -15.14
CA ARG A 162 -10.33 1.85 -15.07
C ARG A 162 -10.09 0.34 -14.95
N LEU A 163 -8.99 -0.17 -15.50
CA LEU A 163 -8.53 -1.54 -15.30
C LEU A 163 -7.08 -1.56 -14.84
N VAL A 164 -6.79 -2.26 -13.75
CA VAL A 164 -5.42 -2.57 -13.33
C VAL A 164 -5.20 -4.07 -13.32
N LEU A 165 -4.22 -4.54 -14.08
CA LEU A 165 -3.78 -5.94 -14.08
C LEU A 165 -2.44 -6.08 -13.36
N GLN A 166 -2.38 -7.02 -12.41
CA GLN A 166 -1.22 -7.28 -11.56
C GLN A 166 -0.73 -8.71 -11.80
N ILE A 167 0.25 -8.85 -12.69
CA ILE A 167 0.72 -10.13 -13.24
C ILE A 167 1.96 -10.59 -12.49
N ALA A 168 1.95 -11.83 -12.00
CA ALA A 168 3.15 -12.48 -11.46
C ALA A 168 4.08 -12.92 -12.59
N GLY A 169 5.32 -12.44 -12.58
CA GLY A 169 6.26 -12.65 -13.70
C GLY A 169 6.73 -14.10 -13.85
N GLN A 170 6.69 -14.90 -12.79
CA GLN A 170 7.05 -16.34 -12.82
C GLN A 170 5.82 -17.27 -12.83
N ASP A 171 4.61 -16.70 -12.97
CA ASP A 171 3.37 -17.46 -12.94
C ASP A 171 3.28 -18.47 -14.09
N ARG A 172 3.23 -19.75 -13.76
CA ARG A 172 3.11 -20.83 -14.75
C ARG A 172 1.73 -20.88 -15.42
N PHE A 173 0.71 -20.31 -14.78
CA PHE A 173 -0.65 -20.21 -15.33
C PHE A 173 -0.80 -19.02 -16.29
N CYS A 174 0.12 -18.06 -16.25
CA CYS A 174 0.22 -16.96 -17.20
C CYS A 174 1.66 -16.90 -17.74
N PRO A 175 2.04 -17.82 -18.65
CA PRO A 175 3.39 -17.91 -19.18
C PRO A 175 3.80 -16.63 -19.94
N PRO A 176 5.10 -16.40 -20.20
CA PRO A 176 5.59 -15.15 -20.80
C PRO A 176 4.90 -14.75 -22.12
N ASP A 177 4.50 -15.71 -22.95
CA ASP A 177 3.75 -15.43 -24.19
C ASP A 177 2.33 -14.90 -23.89
N ALA A 178 1.66 -15.42 -22.87
CA ALA A 178 0.37 -14.92 -22.40
C ALA A 178 0.51 -13.51 -21.81
N GLN A 179 1.54 -13.28 -20.98
CA GLN A 179 1.83 -11.96 -20.41
C GLN A 179 2.06 -10.92 -21.53
N GLN A 180 2.85 -11.27 -22.54
CA GLN A 180 3.11 -10.39 -23.68
C GLN A 180 1.83 -10.12 -24.48
N ARG A 181 1.01 -11.14 -24.76
CA ARG A 181 -0.27 -10.95 -25.47
C ARG A 181 -1.22 -10.03 -24.70
N ILE A 182 -1.28 -10.15 -23.38
CA ILE A 182 -2.09 -9.26 -22.53
C ILE A 182 -1.55 -7.82 -22.62
N ALA A 183 -0.24 -7.63 -22.46
CA ALA A 183 0.38 -6.31 -22.53
C ALA A 183 0.16 -5.65 -23.90
N ASP A 184 0.36 -6.38 -24.99
CA ASP A 184 0.19 -5.88 -26.36
C ASP A 184 -1.26 -5.53 -26.67
N ALA A 185 -2.21 -6.39 -26.29
CA ALA A 185 -3.62 -6.17 -26.57
C ALA A 185 -4.22 -4.99 -25.78
N LEU A 186 -3.68 -4.70 -24.60
CA LEU A 186 -4.14 -3.61 -23.73
C LEU A 186 -3.29 -2.34 -23.85
N ALA A 187 -2.21 -2.38 -24.63
CA ALA A 187 -1.35 -1.23 -24.85
C ALA A 187 -2.14 -0.07 -25.48
N GLY A 188 -2.06 1.11 -24.87
CA GLY A 188 -2.73 2.31 -25.36
C GLY A 188 -4.23 2.38 -25.10
N HIS A 189 -4.82 1.42 -24.37
CA HIS A 189 -6.18 1.58 -23.87
C HIS A 189 -6.19 2.61 -22.72
N ASP A 190 -6.95 3.68 -22.90
CA ASP A 190 -7.14 4.70 -21.87
C ASP A 190 -7.71 4.09 -20.58
N GLY A 191 -7.10 4.41 -19.44
CA GLY A 191 -7.53 3.90 -18.14
C GLY A 191 -7.10 2.47 -17.83
N VAL A 192 -6.27 1.84 -18.67
CA VAL A 192 -5.72 0.50 -18.43
C VAL A 192 -4.25 0.57 -18.02
N GLU A 193 -3.90 -0.13 -16.94
CA GLU A 193 -2.54 -0.25 -16.43
C GLU A 193 -2.20 -1.73 -16.23
N VAL A 194 -1.11 -2.18 -16.84
CA VAL A 194 -0.63 -3.57 -16.71
C VAL A 194 0.73 -3.55 -16.02
N TYR A 195 0.81 -4.25 -14.89
CA TYR A 195 2.02 -4.34 -14.08
C TYR A 195 2.49 -5.79 -13.99
N VAL A 196 3.74 -6.04 -14.38
CA VAL A 196 4.40 -7.34 -14.20
C VAL A 196 5.36 -7.26 -13.02
N TYR A 197 5.24 -8.22 -12.11
CA TYR A 197 6.07 -8.33 -10.90
C TYR A 197 7.15 -9.39 -11.14
N PRO A 198 8.41 -8.99 -11.39
CA PRO A 198 9.46 -9.97 -11.68
C PRO A 198 9.79 -10.78 -10.43
N GLY A 199 10.11 -12.06 -10.61
CA GLY A 199 10.61 -12.90 -9.52
C GLY A 199 9.56 -13.48 -8.58
N VAL A 200 8.27 -13.20 -8.78
CA VAL A 200 7.17 -13.74 -7.95
C VAL A 200 6.27 -14.67 -8.75
N ASP A 201 5.75 -15.69 -8.09
CA ASP A 201 4.87 -16.72 -8.67
C ASP A 201 3.38 -16.42 -8.36
N HIS A 202 2.48 -17.25 -8.86
CA HIS A 202 1.04 -17.18 -8.65
C HIS A 202 0.70 -17.07 -7.17
N ALA A 203 -0.30 -16.26 -6.83
CA ALA A 203 -0.71 -15.97 -5.45
C ALA A 203 0.29 -15.18 -4.60
N PHE A 204 1.19 -14.39 -5.22
CA PHE A 204 2.18 -13.56 -4.48
C PHE A 204 1.57 -12.59 -3.45
N ALA A 205 0.31 -12.20 -3.62
CA ALA A 205 -0.37 -11.27 -2.72
C ALA A 205 -1.15 -11.97 -1.58
N ARG A 206 -1.18 -13.30 -1.55
CA ARG A 206 -1.88 -14.07 -0.52
C ARG A 206 -1.05 -14.11 0.77
N ALA A 207 -1.35 -13.23 1.72
CA ALA A 207 -0.65 -13.17 3.00
C ALA A 207 -0.60 -14.55 3.69
N GLY A 208 0.60 -14.95 4.12
CA GLY A 208 0.83 -16.24 4.79
C GLY A 208 0.85 -17.47 3.86
N GLY A 209 0.64 -17.32 2.56
CA GLY A 209 0.78 -18.41 1.58
C GLY A 209 2.23 -18.67 1.15
N ASP A 210 2.48 -19.85 0.57
CA ASP A 210 3.82 -20.31 0.18
C ASP A 210 4.55 -19.36 -0.80
N HIS A 211 3.81 -18.69 -1.67
CA HIS A 211 4.34 -17.75 -2.66
C HIS A 211 4.27 -16.29 -2.22
N PHE A 212 3.87 -16.00 -0.98
CA PHE A 212 3.70 -14.63 -0.51
C PHE A 212 5.00 -13.83 -0.62
N ASP A 213 4.97 -12.78 -1.43
CA ASP A 213 6.05 -11.80 -1.51
C ASP A 213 5.55 -10.46 -0.97
N LYS A 214 6.05 -10.09 0.20
CA LYS A 214 5.59 -8.88 0.92
C LYS A 214 5.84 -7.60 0.11
N ALA A 215 6.96 -7.49 -0.60
CA ALA A 215 7.31 -6.28 -1.32
C ALA A 215 6.41 -6.09 -2.54
N ALA A 216 6.21 -7.15 -3.33
CA ALA A 216 5.29 -7.17 -4.46
C ALA A 216 3.85 -6.94 -4.00
N ALA A 217 3.40 -7.58 -2.92
CA ALA A 217 2.06 -7.41 -2.36
C ALA A 217 1.78 -5.96 -1.92
N ILE A 218 2.74 -5.30 -1.24
CA ILE A 218 2.62 -3.90 -0.83
C ILE A 218 2.49 -2.97 -2.05
N MET A 219 3.37 -3.14 -3.03
CA MET A 219 3.34 -2.34 -4.26
C MET A 219 2.04 -2.57 -5.03
N ALA A 220 1.57 -3.81 -5.08
CA ALA A 220 0.34 -4.19 -5.73
C ALA A 220 -0.90 -3.58 -5.08
N HIS A 221 -0.98 -3.64 -3.75
CA HIS A 221 -2.04 -2.98 -2.99
C HIS A 221 -2.05 -1.47 -3.22
N GLN A 222 -0.88 -0.83 -3.21
CA GLN A 222 -0.79 0.61 -3.48
C GLN A 222 -1.37 1.00 -4.84
N ARG A 223 -1.09 0.21 -5.90
CA ARG A 223 -1.63 0.43 -7.25
C ARG A 223 -3.14 0.19 -7.31
N ALA A 224 -3.64 -0.84 -6.63
CA ALA A 224 -5.08 -1.10 -6.51
C ALA A 224 -5.80 0.08 -5.84
N ILE A 225 -5.30 0.55 -4.71
CA ILE A 225 -5.86 1.70 -3.98
C ILE A 225 -5.77 2.98 -4.81
N ALA A 226 -4.68 3.19 -5.56
CA ALA A 226 -4.59 4.34 -6.45
C ALA A 226 -5.69 4.33 -7.52
N ALA A 227 -5.95 3.17 -8.14
CA ALA A 227 -7.00 3.04 -9.14
C ALA A 227 -8.40 3.19 -8.55
N PHE A 228 -8.67 2.57 -7.40
CA PHE A 228 -9.97 2.72 -6.74
C PHE A 228 -10.20 4.14 -6.23
N ARG A 229 -9.23 4.79 -5.59
CA ARG A 229 -9.38 6.18 -5.16
C ARG A 229 -9.62 7.09 -6.35
N ALA A 230 -8.89 6.91 -7.46
CA ALA A 230 -9.08 7.73 -8.66
C ALA A 230 -10.48 7.57 -9.30
N ALA A 231 -11.09 6.38 -9.24
CA ALA A 231 -12.37 6.11 -9.88
C ALA A 231 -13.59 6.25 -8.96
N LEU A 232 -13.43 5.92 -7.67
CA LEU A 232 -14.52 5.75 -6.71
C LEU A 232 -14.43 6.70 -5.50
N GLY A 233 -13.25 7.26 -5.23
CA GLY A 233 -12.90 7.75 -3.90
C GLY A 233 -12.70 6.59 -2.90
N PRO A 234 -12.74 6.84 -1.58
CA PRO A 234 -12.78 8.15 -0.96
C PRO A 234 -11.43 8.88 -1.16
N HIS A 235 -11.48 10.21 -1.15
CA HIS A 235 -10.29 11.05 -1.23
C HIS A 235 -10.00 11.62 0.15
N TYR A 236 -8.88 11.19 0.73
CA TYR A 236 -8.39 11.70 2.00
C TYR A 236 -7.37 12.82 1.74
N ASP A 237 -7.49 13.91 2.49
CA ASP A 237 -6.43 14.91 2.57
C ASP A 237 -5.32 14.40 3.50
N LEU A 238 -4.40 13.62 2.92
CA LEU A 238 -3.30 13.02 3.67
C LEU A 238 -2.40 14.09 4.30
N SER A 239 -2.29 15.29 3.71
CA SER A 239 -1.47 16.37 4.26
C SER A 239 -2.06 16.89 5.56
N THR A 240 -3.37 17.15 5.57
CA THR A 240 -4.08 17.56 6.79
C THR A 240 -4.02 16.49 7.87
N LEU A 241 -4.17 15.21 7.51
CA LEU A 241 -4.04 14.10 8.47
C LEU A 241 -2.64 14.02 9.07
N TRP A 242 -1.61 14.21 8.25
CA TRP A 242 -0.22 14.21 8.71
C TRP A 242 0.09 15.40 9.62
N GLU A 243 -0.36 16.60 9.25
CA GLU A 243 -0.20 17.81 10.07
C GLU A 243 -0.90 17.70 11.42
N ALA A 244 -2.08 17.06 11.46
CA ALA A 244 -2.77 16.78 12.70
C ALA A 244 -1.97 15.81 13.60
N HIS A 245 -1.38 14.78 13.02
CA HIS A 245 -0.50 13.84 13.74
C HIS A 245 0.73 14.57 14.32
N LEU A 246 1.47 15.31 13.50
CA LEU A 246 2.65 16.08 13.92
C LEU A 246 2.32 17.09 15.02
N LYS A 247 1.18 17.77 14.93
CA LYS A 247 0.70 18.68 15.98
C LYS A 247 0.52 17.95 17.32
N HIS A 248 0.10 16.69 17.31
CA HIS A 248 -0.02 15.90 18.53
C HIS A 248 1.34 15.54 19.11
N GLU A 249 2.31 15.19 18.28
CA GLU A 249 3.67 14.82 18.70
C GLU A 249 4.49 16.01 19.19
N PHE A 250 4.49 17.13 18.46
CA PHE A 250 5.47 18.21 18.68
C PHE A 250 4.89 19.43 19.40
N ASP A 251 3.66 19.82 19.07
CA ASP A 251 3.05 21.04 19.62
C ASP A 251 2.32 20.77 20.93
N THR A 252 1.34 19.87 20.90
CA THR A 252 0.51 19.55 22.08
C THR A 252 1.14 18.49 22.98
N ARG A 253 2.12 17.74 22.44
CA ARG A 253 2.83 16.65 23.11
C ARG A 253 1.89 15.69 23.83
N ASN A 254 0.86 15.21 23.12
CA ASN A 254 -0.19 14.36 23.66
C ASN A 254 -0.17 12.99 22.98
N VAL A 255 0.40 12.01 23.67
CA VAL A 255 0.56 10.64 23.18
C VAL A 255 -0.78 9.98 22.86
N ASP A 256 -1.81 10.15 23.70
CA ASP A 256 -3.12 9.52 23.48
C ASP A 256 -3.78 10.08 22.20
N ALA A 257 -3.64 11.39 21.97
CA ALA A 257 -4.13 12.03 20.75
C ALA A 257 -3.33 11.60 19.51
N THR A 258 -2.00 11.47 19.62
CA THR A 258 -1.15 10.90 18.55
C THR A 258 -1.60 9.49 18.20
N MET A 259 -1.71 8.59 19.18
CA MET A 259 -2.10 7.20 18.95
C MET A 259 -3.53 7.09 18.35
N ALA A 260 -4.44 8.01 18.67
CA ALA A 260 -5.78 8.03 18.11
C ALA A 260 -5.82 8.25 16.58
N THR A 261 -4.81 8.94 16.03
CA THR A 261 -4.68 9.15 14.57
C THR A 261 -4.17 7.92 13.82
N MET A 262 -3.70 6.89 14.53
CA MET A 262 -3.12 5.69 13.92
C MET A 262 -4.11 4.53 13.87
N VAL A 263 -3.82 3.56 13.00
CA VAL A 263 -4.54 2.28 12.92
C VAL A 263 -4.36 1.48 14.22
N ALA A 264 -5.10 0.36 14.35
CA ALA A 264 -5.04 -0.48 15.55
C ALA A 264 -3.68 -1.16 15.74
N GLU A 265 -3.00 -1.53 14.65
CA GLU A 265 -1.67 -2.14 14.66
C GLU A 265 -0.66 -1.27 13.90
N PRO A 266 -0.27 -0.10 14.46
CA PRO A 266 0.64 0.83 13.81
C PRO A 266 2.09 0.40 14.03
N TYR A 267 3.03 1.00 13.28
CA TYR A 267 4.43 0.96 13.69
C TYR A 267 5.24 2.17 13.21
N VAL A 268 6.32 2.45 13.93
CA VAL A 268 7.33 3.45 13.54
C VAL A 268 8.68 2.77 13.47
N ASN A 269 9.47 3.10 12.45
CA ASN A 269 10.85 2.68 12.33
C ASN A 269 11.75 3.84 11.95
N HIS A 270 12.57 4.27 12.90
CA HIS A 270 13.73 5.11 12.65
C HIS A 270 14.85 4.26 12.08
N ILE A 271 14.97 4.28 10.75
CA ILE A 271 15.78 3.32 10.00
C ILE A 271 17.24 3.26 10.45
N PRO A 272 17.94 4.38 10.72
CA PRO A 272 19.36 4.34 11.04
C PRO A 272 19.68 3.72 12.41
N THR A 273 18.73 3.71 13.34
CA THR A 273 18.93 3.24 14.72
C THR A 273 18.01 2.09 15.11
N LEU A 274 17.08 1.68 14.24
CA LEU A 274 16.06 0.66 14.49
C LEU A 274 15.22 0.95 15.75
N THR A 275 15.01 2.22 16.08
CA THR A 275 14.16 2.62 17.21
C THR A 275 12.73 2.88 16.74
N GLY A 276 11.77 2.72 17.65
CA GLY A 276 10.34 2.86 17.36
C GLY A 276 9.54 1.85 18.17
N GLY A 277 8.42 1.41 17.60
CA GLY A 277 7.54 0.40 18.20
C GLY A 277 6.61 -0.21 17.17
N VAL A 278 6.18 -1.45 17.40
CA VAL A 278 5.27 -2.21 16.53
C VAL A 278 4.05 -2.64 17.34
N GLY A 279 2.86 -2.35 16.82
CA GLY A 279 1.61 -2.55 17.54
C GLY A 279 1.33 -1.40 18.51
N TYR A 280 0.07 -1.30 18.95
CA TYR A 280 -0.41 -0.16 19.72
C TYR A 280 0.37 0.05 21.03
N ASP A 281 0.57 -1.01 21.80
CA ASP A 281 1.15 -0.92 23.14
C ASP A 281 2.64 -0.55 23.13
N GLU A 282 3.43 -1.19 22.28
CA GLU A 282 4.87 -0.90 22.17
C GLU A 282 5.10 0.49 21.56
N LEU A 283 4.33 0.89 20.54
CA LEU A 283 4.45 2.22 19.97
C LEU A 283 4.03 3.32 20.95
N LYS A 284 2.91 3.13 21.68
CA LYS A 284 2.47 4.06 22.71
C LYS A 284 3.53 4.22 23.81
N ARG A 285 4.12 3.11 24.24
CA ARG A 285 5.21 3.11 25.22
C ARG A 285 6.43 3.87 24.69
N PHE A 286 6.82 3.62 23.44
CA PHE A 286 7.91 4.34 22.78
C PHE A 286 7.64 5.86 22.74
N TYR A 287 6.46 6.29 22.28
CA TYR A 287 6.12 7.71 22.24
C TYR A 287 6.10 8.37 23.61
N THR A 288 5.58 7.69 24.62
CA THR A 288 5.49 8.20 26.00
C THR A 288 6.86 8.45 26.61
N HIS A 289 7.79 7.52 26.41
CA HIS A 289 9.04 7.52 27.18
C HIS A 289 10.26 7.98 26.39
N HIS A 290 10.24 7.88 25.06
CA HIS A 290 11.46 8.03 24.24
C HIS A 290 11.34 9.03 23.09
N PHE A 291 10.15 9.59 22.79
CA PHE A 291 9.98 10.46 21.62
C PHE A 291 9.32 11.81 21.95
N VAL A 292 8.02 11.83 22.24
CA VAL A 292 7.17 13.06 22.32
C VAL A 292 7.72 14.10 23.30
N HIS A 293 8.32 13.64 24.41
CA HIS A 293 8.87 14.52 25.44
C HIS A 293 10.41 14.55 25.50
N ALA A 294 11.11 13.82 24.61
CA ALA A 294 12.55 13.61 24.69
C ALA A 294 13.38 14.57 23.80
N ASN A 295 12.73 15.36 22.94
CA ASN A 295 13.44 16.25 22.01
C ASN A 295 14.02 17.50 22.70
N PRO A 296 15.21 17.97 22.29
CA PRO A 296 15.80 19.22 22.77
C PRO A 296 14.84 20.43 22.67
N PRO A 297 14.94 21.42 23.58
CA PRO A 297 14.04 22.58 23.57
C PRO A 297 14.15 23.46 22.32
N ASP A 298 15.29 23.44 21.63
CA ASP A 298 15.56 24.22 20.42
C ASP A 298 15.40 23.41 19.13
N THR A 299 14.73 22.25 19.21
CA THR A 299 14.40 21.44 18.04
C THR A 299 13.49 22.22 17.09
N THR A 300 13.91 22.30 15.83
CA THR A 300 13.14 22.90 14.73
C THR A 300 13.02 21.92 13.58
N ILE A 301 11.84 21.86 12.97
CA ILE A 301 11.55 21.04 11.80
C ILE A 301 11.13 21.99 10.68
N THR A 302 11.92 22.06 9.61
CA THR A 302 11.61 22.91 8.45
C THR A 302 11.25 22.02 7.26
N PRO A 303 10.01 22.04 6.77
CA PRO A 303 9.64 21.30 5.57
C PRO A 303 10.38 21.83 4.34
N ILE A 304 10.95 20.92 3.55
CA ILE A 304 11.67 21.22 2.30
C ILE A 304 10.82 20.85 1.10
N SER A 305 10.31 19.61 1.07
CA SER A 305 9.43 19.14 0.02
C SER A 305 8.45 18.10 0.55
N ARG A 306 7.30 17.97 -0.12
CA ARG A 306 6.25 16.99 0.19
C ARG A 306 5.72 16.38 -1.10
N THR A 307 5.75 15.06 -1.19
CA THR A 307 5.10 14.30 -2.26
C THR A 307 3.93 13.52 -1.70
N VAL A 308 2.72 13.77 -2.22
CA VAL A 308 1.49 13.09 -1.78
C VAL A 308 1.06 12.06 -2.82
N GLY A 309 1.10 10.78 -2.44
CA GLY A 309 0.61 9.67 -3.24
C GLY A 309 -0.81 9.25 -2.82
N ALA A 310 -1.32 8.21 -3.48
CA ALA A 310 -2.69 7.77 -3.23
C ALA A 310 -2.89 7.17 -1.82
N SER A 311 -1.86 6.71 -1.12
CA SER A 311 -1.95 6.13 0.24
C SER A 311 -0.74 6.46 1.12
N GLN A 312 0.11 7.38 0.70
CA GLN A 312 1.33 7.71 1.43
C GLN A 312 1.80 9.13 1.15
N ILE A 313 2.59 9.67 2.07
CA ILE A 313 3.35 10.91 1.92
C ILE A 313 4.84 10.59 2.01
N VAL A 314 5.63 11.32 1.23
CA VAL A 314 7.08 11.42 1.41
C VAL A 314 7.41 12.88 1.72
N ASP A 315 7.84 13.12 2.95
CA ASP A 315 8.26 14.44 3.43
C ASP A 315 9.78 14.49 3.54
N GLU A 316 10.38 15.52 2.95
CA GLU A 316 11.76 15.89 3.15
C GLU A 316 11.81 17.11 4.07
N LEU A 317 12.55 16.99 5.15
CA LEU A 317 12.57 17.93 6.26
C LEU A 317 14.03 18.25 6.62
N LEU A 318 14.29 19.48 7.03
CA LEU A 318 15.51 19.82 7.74
C LEU A 318 15.22 19.78 9.25
N PHE A 319 15.86 18.83 9.94
CA PHE A 319 15.74 18.65 11.39
C PHE A 319 16.98 19.21 12.08
N CYS A 320 16.79 20.20 12.96
CA CYS A 320 17.91 20.85 13.64
C CYS A 320 17.67 20.95 15.14
N PHE A 321 18.72 20.72 15.92
CA PHE A 321 18.67 20.80 17.39
C PHE A 321 20.08 20.99 17.97
N THR A 322 20.19 21.50 19.19
CA THR A 322 21.42 21.41 19.97
C THR A 322 21.32 20.19 20.88
N HIS A 323 22.35 19.34 20.91
CA HIS A 323 22.33 18.10 21.70
C HIS A 323 22.51 18.39 23.21
N THR A 324 21.47 18.94 23.84
CA THR A 324 21.44 19.37 25.25
C THR A 324 20.80 18.35 26.19
N THR A 325 20.12 17.35 25.65
CA THR A 325 19.51 16.23 26.38
C THR A 325 19.80 14.94 25.61
N GLU A 326 19.68 13.79 26.27
CA GLU A 326 19.74 12.48 25.61
C GLU A 326 18.54 12.33 24.66
N ILE A 327 18.79 11.76 23.48
CA ILE A 327 17.81 11.58 22.40
C ILE A 327 17.81 10.10 22.00
N ASP A 328 17.23 9.24 22.84
CA ASP A 328 17.32 7.77 22.71
C ASP A 328 16.98 7.25 21.30
N TRP A 329 16.02 7.87 20.64
CA TRP A 329 15.56 7.43 19.33
C TRP A 329 16.58 7.69 18.20
N MET A 330 17.42 8.74 18.32
CA MET A 330 18.40 9.15 17.30
C MET A 330 19.85 8.84 17.71
N LEU A 331 20.15 8.96 19.00
CA LEU A 331 21.48 8.86 19.59
C LEU A 331 21.45 7.98 20.87
N PRO A 332 21.04 6.70 20.75
CA PRO A 332 20.86 5.82 21.91
C PRO A 332 22.15 5.69 22.74
N GLY A 333 22.07 6.01 24.03
CA GLY A 333 23.18 5.91 24.97
C GLY A 333 24.26 6.99 24.84
N VAL A 334 24.00 8.07 24.09
CA VAL A 334 24.94 9.18 23.94
C VAL A 334 24.54 10.34 24.85
N ALA A 335 25.43 10.70 25.77
CA ALA A 335 25.23 11.86 26.64
C ALA A 335 25.23 13.18 25.86
N PRO A 336 24.54 14.23 26.36
CA PRO A 336 24.51 15.55 25.74
C PRO A 336 25.91 16.08 25.40
N THR A 337 26.15 16.40 24.12
CA THR A 337 27.44 16.91 23.65
C THR A 337 27.49 18.43 23.55
N GLY A 338 26.34 19.10 23.65
CA GLY A 338 26.20 20.55 23.47
C GLY A 338 26.46 21.06 22.06
N LYS A 339 26.64 20.15 21.08
CA LYS A 339 26.89 20.52 19.68
C LYS A 339 25.57 20.67 18.92
N ARG A 340 25.56 21.61 17.98
CA ARG A 340 24.46 21.81 17.03
C ARG A 340 24.48 20.70 15.99
N VAL A 341 23.31 20.14 15.71
CA VAL A 341 23.06 19.21 14.62
C VAL A 341 22.07 19.84 13.66
N GLU A 342 22.37 19.73 12.37
CA GLU A 342 21.46 20.03 11.26
C GLU A 342 21.53 18.83 10.31
N ILE A 343 20.40 18.17 10.08
CA ILE A 343 20.37 16.94 9.30
C ILE A 343 19.14 16.88 8.39
N PRO A 344 19.30 16.60 7.08
CA PRO A 344 18.21 16.20 6.22
C PRO A 344 17.57 14.91 6.74
N LEU A 345 16.25 14.92 6.86
CA LEU A 345 15.45 13.80 7.32
C LEU A 345 14.33 13.55 6.31
N VAL A 346 14.10 12.29 5.97
CA VAL A 346 13.00 11.87 5.09
C VAL A 346 12.03 11.01 5.88
N ALA A 347 10.77 11.41 5.92
CA ALA A 347 9.68 10.63 6.50
C ALA A 347 8.80 10.06 5.37
N ILE A 348 8.70 8.73 5.32
CA ILE A 348 7.76 8.02 4.45
C ILE A 348 6.60 7.56 5.34
N VAL A 349 5.45 8.21 5.19
CA VAL A 349 4.26 8.01 6.03
C VAL A 349 3.20 7.30 5.23
N LYS A 350 2.81 6.10 5.66
CA LYS A 350 1.79 5.27 5.02
C LYS A 350 0.47 5.40 5.76
N PHE A 351 -0.62 5.49 5.02
CA PHE A 351 -1.98 5.53 5.54
C PHE A 351 -2.75 4.28 5.15
N ARG A 352 -3.76 3.95 5.94
CA ARG A 352 -4.89 3.09 5.56
C ARG A 352 -6.16 3.88 5.83
N GLY A 353 -6.88 4.21 4.77
CA GLY A 353 -8.02 5.11 4.88
C GLY A 353 -7.58 6.49 5.40
N ASP A 354 -8.22 6.95 6.48
CA ASP A 354 -7.96 8.21 7.19
C ASP A 354 -6.97 8.09 8.35
N LYS A 355 -6.36 6.92 8.54
CA LYS A 355 -5.47 6.63 9.67
C LYS A 355 -4.04 6.35 9.24
N LEU A 356 -3.07 6.77 10.06
CA LEU A 356 -1.67 6.43 9.85
C LEU A 356 -1.42 4.96 10.17
N TYR A 357 -0.79 4.25 9.24
CA TYR A 357 -0.33 2.88 9.44
C TYR A 357 1.11 2.84 9.93
N HIS A 358 2.02 3.47 9.19
CA HIS A 358 3.42 3.47 9.60
C HIS A 358 4.20 4.68 9.16
N GLU A 359 5.32 4.86 9.85
CA GLU A 359 6.35 5.85 9.51
C GLU A 359 7.69 5.14 9.33
N HIS A 360 8.34 5.39 8.20
CA HIS A 360 9.75 5.09 8.01
C HIS A 360 10.53 6.39 7.95
N ILE A 361 11.40 6.60 8.93
CA ILE A 361 12.15 7.84 9.08
C ILE A 361 13.62 7.57 8.81
N TYR A 362 14.18 8.28 7.84
CA TYR A 362 15.55 8.16 7.36
C TYR A 362 16.34 9.42 7.65
N TRP A 363 17.60 9.26 8.02
CA TRP A 363 18.60 10.32 8.01
C TRP A 363 19.99 9.67 7.88
N ASP A 364 21.02 10.46 7.58
CA ASP A 364 22.39 9.95 7.59
C ASP A 364 22.98 10.01 9.01
N GLN A 365 23.02 8.85 9.68
CA GLN A 365 23.58 8.76 11.04
C GLN A 365 25.07 9.10 11.08
N ALA A 366 25.82 8.84 10.01
CA ALA A 366 27.26 9.14 10.01
C ALA A 366 27.49 10.67 10.05
N SER A 367 26.73 11.43 9.26
CA SER A 367 26.72 12.90 9.33
C SER A 367 26.36 13.43 10.73
N VAL A 368 25.37 12.83 11.40
CA VAL A 368 25.02 13.21 12.78
C VAL A 368 26.19 12.93 13.73
N LEU A 369 26.79 11.74 13.67
CA LEU A 369 27.92 11.34 14.52
C LEU A 369 29.16 12.23 14.31
N VAL A 370 29.43 12.67 13.08
CA VAL A 370 30.48 13.67 12.79
C VAL A 370 30.17 15.00 13.47
N GLN A 371 28.94 15.51 13.33
CA GLN A 371 28.53 16.79 13.92
C GLN A 371 28.63 16.78 15.45
N ILE A 372 28.29 15.67 16.10
CA ILE A 372 28.45 15.54 17.55
C ILE A 372 29.87 15.15 17.98
N GLY A 373 30.76 14.83 17.04
CA GLY A 373 32.17 14.48 17.22
C GLY A 373 32.43 13.11 17.82
N LEU A 374 31.55 12.15 17.55
CA LEU A 374 31.78 10.73 17.82
C LEU A 374 32.37 9.97 16.63
N LEU A 375 32.32 10.57 15.44
CA LEU A 375 32.97 10.05 14.23
C LEU A 375 33.95 11.08 13.69
N ASP A 376 35.21 10.68 13.51
CA ASP A 376 36.20 11.46 12.78
C ASP A 376 35.99 11.22 11.27
N PRO A 377 35.68 12.26 10.48
CA PRO A 377 35.45 12.10 9.04
C PRO A 377 36.74 11.80 8.26
N ALA A 378 37.93 11.94 8.86
CA ALA A 378 39.19 11.73 8.16
C ALA A 378 39.29 10.31 7.56
N GLY A 379 39.44 10.24 6.23
CA GLY A 379 39.57 8.98 5.50
C GLY A 379 38.25 8.23 5.25
N LEU A 380 37.11 8.82 5.61
CA LEU A 380 35.79 8.25 5.39
C LEU A 380 35.01 9.02 4.30
N PRO A 381 34.18 8.35 3.49
CA PRO A 381 33.33 9.00 2.49
C PRO A 381 32.07 9.58 3.15
N VAL A 382 32.25 10.44 4.15
CA VAL A 382 31.19 11.01 4.99
C VAL A 382 31.26 12.53 4.98
N ALA A 383 30.12 13.19 4.88
CA ALA A 383 29.98 14.63 5.08
C ALA A 383 29.45 14.90 6.51
N GLY A 384 29.48 16.14 6.97
CA GLY A 384 28.86 16.53 8.23
C GLY A 384 27.64 17.41 7.98
N VAL A 385 27.67 18.59 8.58
CA VAL A 385 26.66 19.64 8.43
C VAL A 385 26.51 20.12 6.98
N GLU A 386 27.50 19.86 6.12
CA GLU A 386 27.48 20.22 4.71
C GLU A 386 26.31 19.59 3.95
N THR A 387 25.83 18.41 4.39
CA THR A 387 24.65 17.76 3.81
C THR A 387 23.40 18.63 3.95
N ALA A 388 23.15 19.18 5.14
CA ALA A 388 22.05 20.11 5.41
C ALA A 388 22.19 21.42 4.63
N ARG A 389 23.42 21.97 4.56
CA ARG A 389 23.67 23.22 3.84
C ARG A 389 23.43 23.07 2.34
N LYS A 390 23.94 21.99 1.74
CA LYS A 390 23.77 21.71 0.31
C LYS A 390 22.31 21.45 -0.07
N LEU A 391 21.49 20.94 0.87
CA LEU A 391 20.05 20.77 0.66
C LEU A 391 19.35 22.12 0.44
N LEU A 392 19.76 23.16 1.17
CA LEU A 392 19.15 24.50 1.10
C LEU A 392 19.81 25.44 0.08
N ASP A 393 21.07 25.19 -0.25
CA ASP A 393 21.89 26.05 -1.11
C ASP A 393 22.62 25.21 -2.16
N GLU A 394 22.11 25.25 -3.39
CA GLU A 394 22.68 24.53 -4.52
C GLU A 394 24.09 25.02 -4.89
N THR A 395 24.53 26.18 -4.39
CA THR A 395 25.86 26.75 -4.69
C THR A 395 26.99 26.15 -3.84
N VAL A 396 26.67 25.44 -2.75
CA VAL A 396 27.68 24.71 -1.96
C VAL A 396 28.44 23.73 -2.88
N PRO A 397 29.79 23.74 -2.93
CA PRO A 397 30.53 22.91 -3.88
C PRO A 397 30.24 21.41 -3.74
N SER A 398 30.01 20.74 -4.88
CA SER A 398 29.87 19.27 -4.95
C SER A 398 31.24 18.58 -5.10
N ASN A 399 31.24 17.25 -4.98
CA ASN A 399 32.35 16.37 -5.38
C ASN A 399 33.65 16.49 -4.55
N GLY A 400 33.64 17.21 -3.44
CA GLY A 400 34.82 17.35 -2.56
C GLY A 400 35.36 16.01 -2.01
N LEU A 401 34.50 14.99 -1.87
CA LEU A 401 34.88 13.64 -1.46
C LEU A 401 35.31 12.73 -2.64
N MET A 402 35.11 13.16 -3.89
CA MET A 402 35.48 12.41 -5.08
C MET A 402 36.90 12.80 -5.53
N HIS A 403 37.92 12.10 -5.04
CA HIS A 403 39.33 12.39 -5.39
C HIS A 403 39.62 12.41 -6.90
N ARG A 404 38.84 11.65 -7.68
CA ARG A 404 38.96 11.55 -9.14
C ARG A 404 38.16 12.60 -9.91
N TRP A 405 37.45 13.50 -9.23
CA TRP A 405 36.65 14.53 -9.89
C TRP A 405 37.49 15.41 -10.83
N GLN A 406 38.73 15.73 -10.42
CA GLN A 406 39.67 16.51 -11.23
C GLN A 406 40.12 15.79 -12.50
N ASP A 407 40.09 14.45 -12.55
CA ASP A 407 40.45 13.67 -13.74
C ASP A 407 39.53 13.97 -14.94
N SER A 408 38.35 14.54 -14.69
CA SER A 408 37.35 14.87 -15.72
C SER A 408 37.37 16.33 -16.19
N GLU A 409 38.31 17.16 -15.69
CA GLU A 409 38.42 18.54 -16.15
C GLU A 409 38.73 18.57 -17.67
N PRO A 410 37.99 19.38 -18.46
CA PRO A 410 38.29 19.54 -19.88
C PRO A 410 39.75 19.98 -20.06
N SER A 411 40.48 19.29 -20.94
CA SER A 411 41.86 19.68 -21.26
C SER A 411 41.86 21.12 -21.76
N ALA A 412 42.68 21.98 -21.15
CA ALA A 412 42.83 23.36 -21.60
C ALA A 412 43.27 23.38 -23.08
N GLY A 413 42.33 23.58 -24.00
CA GLY A 413 42.58 23.58 -25.44
C GLY A 413 41.54 22.84 -26.32
N ALA A 414 40.52 22.18 -25.76
CA ALA A 414 39.44 21.58 -26.54
C ALA A 414 38.16 22.45 -26.49
N HIS A 415 38.17 23.56 -27.24
CA HIS A 415 36.97 24.28 -27.66
C HIS A 415 36.96 24.41 -29.18
#